data_AF-W9GI86-F1
#
_entry.id   AF-W9GI86-F1
#
_cell.length_a   1.000
_cell.length_b   1.000
_cell.length_c   1.000
_cell.angle_alpha   90.00
_cell.angle_beta   90.00
_cell.angle_gamma   90.00
#
_symmetry.space_group_name_H-M   'P 1'
#
loop_
_entity.id
_entity.type
_entity.pdbx_description
1 polymer ?
#
loop_
_entity_poly.entity_id
_entity_poly.type
_entity_poly.pdbx_seq_one_letter_code
_entity_poly.pdbx_strand_id
1 'polypeptide(L)'
;MPPTTASPTTNEDPVLAKIPKEARPETPEGAKAFANFYMKQVNQAFTEAEPSVLEGLASADCKMCKAFHEGAKDLEQRGIHHKGQSIEPTSVSVQQYDDAVRTVLVWTTQHSVPVVDEKGQKVDQTKSGKGIFLATLTFDKRWQIQRLQVAK
;
A
#
# COMPACT_ATOMS: atom_id res chain seq x y z
N MET A 1 -48.90 -17.61 4.96
CA MET A 1 -47.95 -17.12 3.93
C MET A 1 -46.97 -16.17 4.61
N PRO A 2 -45.66 -16.30 4.37
CA PRO A 2 -44.61 -15.59 5.10
C PRO A 2 -44.39 -14.17 4.55
N PRO A 3 -43.61 -13.32 5.25
CA PRO A 3 -42.62 -12.51 4.57
C PRO A 3 -41.21 -12.99 4.97
N THR A 4 -40.48 -13.47 3.97
CA THR A 4 -39.04 -13.71 4.04
C THR A 4 -38.34 -12.36 4.12
N THR A 5 -37.79 -12.00 5.28
CA THR A 5 -36.89 -10.86 5.42
C THR A 5 -35.58 -11.18 4.71
N ALA A 6 -35.37 -10.62 3.54
CA ALA A 6 -34.07 -10.62 2.89
C ALA A 6 -33.13 -9.71 3.71
N SER A 7 -32.22 -10.31 4.47
CA SER A 7 -31.07 -9.59 5.02
C SER A 7 -30.26 -9.01 3.85
N PRO A 8 -29.91 -7.72 3.84
CA PRO A 8 -28.92 -7.23 2.91
C PRO A 8 -27.61 -7.91 3.28
N THR A 9 -27.17 -8.88 2.48
CA THR A 9 -25.78 -9.31 2.47
C THR A 9 -25.01 -8.13 1.88
N THR A 10 -24.68 -7.15 2.72
CA THR A 10 -23.65 -6.18 2.39
C THR A 10 -22.41 -7.02 2.14
N ASN A 11 -22.13 -7.27 0.86
CA ASN A 11 -20.93 -7.93 0.40
C ASN A 11 -19.81 -6.92 0.65
N GLU A 12 -19.41 -6.76 1.91
CA GLU A 12 -18.35 -5.86 2.33
C GLU A 12 -17.10 -6.28 1.57
N ASP A 13 -16.65 -5.38 0.70
CA ASP A 13 -15.49 -5.61 -0.13
C ASP A 13 -14.30 -5.95 0.80
N PRO A 14 -13.70 -7.15 0.72
CA PRO A 14 -12.72 -7.61 1.70
C PRO A 14 -11.49 -6.70 1.77
N VAL A 15 -11.22 -5.94 0.70
CA VAL A 15 -10.19 -4.91 0.66
C VAL A 15 -10.59 -3.68 1.50
N LEU A 16 -11.86 -3.26 1.44
CA LEU A 16 -12.38 -2.15 2.23
C LEU A 16 -12.34 -2.46 3.75
N ALA A 17 -12.51 -3.74 4.12
CA ALA A 17 -12.34 -4.18 5.49
C ALA A 17 -10.88 -3.99 5.99
N LYS A 18 -9.88 -4.19 5.12
CA LYS A 18 -8.46 -3.95 5.41
C LYS A 18 -8.13 -2.45 5.49
N ILE A 19 -8.84 -1.60 4.75
CA ILE A 19 -8.63 -0.15 4.77
C ILE A 19 -9.11 0.45 6.10
N PRO A 20 -8.25 1.20 6.82
CA PRO A 20 -8.61 1.80 8.10
C PRO A 20 -9.77 2.78 7.94
N LYS A 21 -10.64 2.86 8.95
CA LYS A 21 -11.85 3.72 8.94
C LYS A 21 -11.56 5.17 8.55
N GLU A 22 -10.42 5.70 8.96
CA GLU A 22 -9.96 7.06 8.66
C GLU A 22 -9.62 7.26 7.17
N ALA A 23 -9.26 6.18 6.48
CA ALA A 23 -8.92 6.16 5.06
C ALA A 23 -10.10 5.73 4.18
N ARG A 24 -11.28 5.44 4.72
CA ARG A 24 -12.48 5.09 3.93
C ARG A 24 -13.22 6.28 3.31
N PRO A 25 -13.34 7.46 3.96
CA PRO A 25 -14.12 8.54 3.39
C PRO A 25 -13.43 9.13 2.15
N GLU A 26 -14.22 9.57 1.19
CA GLU A 26 -13.78 10.31 0.00
C GLU A 26 -13.45 11.76 0.37
N THR A 27 -12.40 11.96 1.17
CA THR A 27 -11.93 13.28 1.62
C THR A 27 -10.43 13.42 1.42
N PRO A 28 -9.86 14.64 1.44
CA PRO A 28 -8.41 14.83 1.40
C PRO A 28 -7.69 14.10 2.55
N GLU A 29 -8.27 14.10 3.74
CA GLU A 29 -7.74 13.35 4.89
C GLU A 29 -7.80 11.84 4.65
N GLY A 30 -8.89 11.35 4.04
CA GLY A 30 -9.05 9.95 3.66
C GLY A 30 -8.00 9.51 2.64
N ALA A 31 -7.75 10.33 1.61
CA ALA A 31 -6.71 10.08 0.62
C ALA A 31 -5.30 10.04 1.25
N LYS A 32 -5.00 10.98 2.15
CA LYS A 32 -3.74 11.01 2.91
C LYS A 32 -3.60 9.75 3.78
N ALA A 33 -4.64 9.38 4.52
CA ALA A 33 -4.63 8.20 5.37
C ALA A 33 -4.46 6.91 4.54
N PHE A 34 -5.12 6.83 3.38
CA PHE A 34 -4.99 5.71 2.46
C PHE A 34 -3.58 5.58 1.87
N ALA A 35 -2.99 6.68 1.41
CA ALA A 35 -1.62 6.67 0.89
C ALA A 35 -0.60 6.24 1.96
N ASN A 36 -0.77 6.70 3.20
CA ASN A 36 0.05 6.25 4.32
C ASN A 36 -0.13 4.75 4.62
N PHE A 37 -1.39 4.30 4.65
CA PHE A 37 -1.73 2.89 4.84
C PHE A 37 -1.11 2.02 3.74
N TYR A 38 -1.21 2.43 2.48
CA TYR A 38 -0.63 1.71 1.35
C TYR A 38 0.89 1.50 1.53
N MET A 39 1.63 2.53 1.96
CA MET A 39 3.08 2.36 2.23
C MET A 39 3.36 1.40 3.39
N LYS A 40 2.50 1.35 4.41
CA LYS A 40 2.63 0.35 5.48
C LYS A 40 2.39 -1.07 4.96
N GLN A 41 1.37 -1.25 4.11
CA GLN A 41 1.11 -2.54 3.45
C GLN A 41 2.27 -2.97 2.57
N VAL A 42 2.91 -2.03 1.86
CA VAL A 42 4.15 -2.30 1.12
C VAL A 42 5.21 -2.85 2.06
N ASN A 43 5.51 -2.17 3.17
CA ASN A 43 6.48 -2.71 4.12
C ASN A 43 6.11 -4.10 4.64
N GLN A 44 4.84 -4.29 5.01
CA GLN A 44 4.35 -5.59 5.48
C GLN A 44 4.59 -6.68 4.43
N ALA A 45 4.29 -6.41 3.16
CA ALA A 45 4.55 -7.34 2.06
C ALA A 45 6.03 -7.74 1.95
N PHE A 46 6.94 -6.81 2.21
CA PHE A 46 8.39 -7.09 2.20
C PHE A 46 8.90 -7.75 3.49
N THR A 47 8.34 -7.44 4.65
CA THR A 47 8.77 -8.00 5.94
C THR A 47 8.20 -9.39 6.21
N GLU A 48 6.99 -9.66 5.73
CA GLU A 48 6.30 -10.95 5.87
C GLU A 48 6.41 -11.80 4.60
N ALA A 49 7.01 -11.27 3.54
CA ALA A 49 7.04 -11.88 2.22
C ALA A 49 5.64 -12.29 1.71
N GLU A 50 4.63 -11.48 2.00
CA GLU A 50 3.23 -11.74 1.64
C GLU A 50 2.74 -10.72 0.58
N PRO A 51 2.82 -11.04 -0.73
CA PRO A 51 2.39 -10.10 -1.78
C PRO A 51 0.89 -9.81 -1.77
N SER A 52 0.08 -10.74 -1.25
CA SER A 52 -1.39 -10.68 -1.18
C SER A 52 -1.93 -9.50 -0.37
N VAL A 53 -1.11 -8.92 0.53
CA VAL A 53 -1.51 -7.73 1.32
C VAL A 53 -1.63 -6.46 0.48
N LEU A 54 -1.10 -6.47 -0.76
CA LEU A 54 -1.16 -5.36 -1.72
C LEU A 54 -2.31 -5.48 -2.72
N GLU A 55 -2.96 -6.65 -2.80
CA GLU A 55 -4.02 -6.90 -3.76
C GLU A 55 -5.23 -5.98 -3.52
N GLY A 56 -5.73 -5.40 -4.62
CA GLY A 56 -6.90 -4.52 -4.60
C GLY A 56 -6.66 -3.09 -4.10
N LEU A 57 -5.46 -2.78 -3.56
CA LEU A 57 -5.10 -1.44 -3.08
C LEU A 57 -4.59 -0.50 -4.18
N ALA A 58 -4.20 -1.05 -5.33
CA ALA A 58 -3.72 -0.31 -6.49
C ALA A 58 -4.44 -0.76 -7.76
N SER A 59 -4.49 0.13 -8.74
CA SER A 59 -4.92 -0.20 -10.10
C SER A 59 -3.86 -1.09 -10.78
N ALA A 60 -4.31 -1.98 -11.67
CA ALA A 60 -3.45 -2.83 -12.49
C ALA A 60 -2.48 -2.02 -13.38
N ASP A 61 -2.84 -0.78 -13.73
CA ASP A 61 -2.02 0.13 -14.53
C ASP A 61 -0.88 0.79 -13.74
N CYS A 62 -0.89 0.67 -12.41
CA CYS A 62 0.15 1.27 -11.57
C CYS A 62 1.47 0.47 -11.65
N LYS A 63 2.36 0.88 -12.57
CA LYS A 63 3.67 0.22 -12.77
C LYS A 63 4.50 0.06 -11.50
N MET A 64 4.59 1.11 -10.67
CA MET A 64 5.34 1.06 -9.41
C MET A 64 4.67 0.14 -8.39
N CYS A 65 3.34 0.12 -8.33
CA CYS A 65 2.60 -0.77 -7.45
C CYS A 65 2.82 -2.23 -7.85
N LYS A 66 2.81 -2.52 -9.15
CA LYS A 66 3.16 -3.82 -9.70
C LYS A 66 4.59 -4.22 -9.33
N ALA A 67 5.55 -3.31 -9.43
CA ALA A 67 6.93 -3.57 -9.02
C ALA A 67 7.06 -3.92 -7.54
N PHE A 68 6.29 -3.28 -6.65
CA PHE A 68 6.26 -3.67 -5.22
C PHE A 68 5.67 -5.06 -5.00
N HIS A 69 4.57 -5.37 -5.68
CA HIS A 69 3.97 -6.70 -5.62
C HIS A 69 4.93 -7.78 -6.16
N GLU A 70 5.57 -7.55 -7.31
CA GLU A 70 6.58 -8.45 -7.88
C GLU A 70 7.81 -8.60 -6.97
N GLY A 71 8.24 -7.53 -6.31
CA GLY A 71 9.32 -7.59 -5.32
C GLY A 71 8.97 -8.43 -4.09
N ALA A 72 7.76 -8.26 -3.53
CA ALA A 72 7.28 -9.09 -2.43
C ALA A 72 7.11 -10.57 -2.84
N LYS A 73 6.68 -10.82 -4.08
CA LYS A 73 6.60 -12.17 -4.64
C LYS A 73 7.98 -12.81 -4.85
N ASP A 74 9.00 -12.06 -5.26
CA ASP A 74 10.38 -12.58 -5.35
C ASP A 74 10.89 -13.01 -3.96
N LEU A 75 10.63 -12.20 -2.94
CA LEU A 75 10.96 -12.51 -1.55
C LEU A 75 10.28 -13.82 -1.10
N GLU A 76 8.98 -13.94 -1.34
CA GLU A 76 8.19 -15.15 -1.04
C GLU A 76 8.79 -16.38 -1.73
N GLN A 77 9.03 -16.30 -3.05
CA GLN A 77 9.55 -17.40 -3.86
C GLN A 77 10.94 -17.85 -3.42
N ARG A 78 11.75 -16.93 -2.90
CA ARG A 78 13.11 -17.19 -2.43
C ARG A 78 13.17 -17.56 -0.94
N GLY A 79 12.04 -17.51 -0.23
CA GLY A 79 12.00 -17.77 1.21
C GLY A 79 12.81 -16.76 2.03
N ILE A 80 12.88 -15.51 1.57
CA ILE A 80 13.64 -14.44 2.22
C ILE A 80 12.70 -13.28 2.53
N HIS A 81 13.03 -12.48 3.54
CA HIS A 81 12.21 -11.33 3.93
C HIS A 81 13.06 -10.21 4.53
N HIS A 82 12.51 -9.00 4.56
CA HIS A 82 13.16 -7.87 5.20
C HIS A 82 13.07 -7.99 6.72
N LYS A 83 14.22 -7.94 7.39
CA LYS A 83 14.29 -7.90 8.85
C LYS A 83 14.12 -6.46 9.35
N GLY A 84 12.89 -5.97 9.27
CA GLY A 84 12.47 -4.63 9.68
C GLY A 84 11.89 -3.79 8.55
N GLN A 85 11.32 -2.63 8.90
CA GLN A 85 10.68 -1.73 7.93
C GLN A 85 11.73 -1.04 7.07
N SER A 86 11.79 -1.42 5.79
CA SER A 86 12.71 -0.83 4.83
C SER A 86 12.29 0.57 4.36
N ILE A 87 11.00 0.89 4.35
CA ILE A 87 10.47 2.17 3.87
C ILE A 87 9.63 2.79 4.98
N GLU A 88 10.10 3.84 5.62
CA GLU A 88 9.31 4.53 6.64
C GLU A 88 8.65 5.78 6.04
N PRO A 89 7.31 5.86 5.97
CA PRO A 89 6.63 7.10 5.62
C PRO A 89 6.82 8.13 6.74
N THR A 90 7.59 9.19 6.47
CA THR A 90 7.92 10.23 7.46
C THR A 90 6.93 11.38 7.46
N SER A 91 6.35 11.69 6.30
CA SER A 91 5.32 12.71 6.18
C SER A 91 4.41 12.40 5.01
N VAL A 92 3.15 12.83 5.11
CA VAL A 92 2.15 12.66 4.06
C VAL A 92 1.35 13.96 3.94
N SER A 93 1.27 14.50 2.73
CA SER A 93 0.51 15.73 2.46
C SER A 93 -0.26 15.61 1.16
N VAL A 94 -1.46 16.16 1.15
CA VAL A 94 -2.26 16.28 -0.08
C VAL A 94 -1.62 17.36 -0.94
N GLN A 95 -1.27 17.03 -2.17
CA GLN A 95 -0.67 17.97 -3.13
C GLN A 95 -1.76 18.66 -3.95
N GLN A 96 -2.72 17.88 -4.43
CA GLN A 96 -3.87 18.39 -5.17
C GLN A 96 -5.07 17.50 -4.88
N TYR A 97 -6.23 18.11 -4.66
CA TYR A 97 -7.47 17.41 -4.39
C TYR A 97 -8.64 18.16 -5.04
N ASP A 98 -9.04 17.70 -6.20
CA ASP A 98 -10.20 18.15 -6.96
C ASP A 98 -10.90 16.94 -7.61
N ASP A 99 -12.07 17.16 -8.20
CA ASP A 99 -12.86 16.09 -8.83
C ASP A 99 -12.09 15.34 -9.93
N ALA A 100 -11.16 16.01 -10.60
CA ALA A 100 -10.37 15.43 -11.68
C ALA A 100 -9.06 14.78 -11.20
N VAL A 101 -8.40 15.33 -10.17
CA VAL A 101 -7.07 14.91 -9.73
C VAL A 101 -6.98 14.82 -8.21
N ARG A 102 -6.57 13.65 -7.73
CA ARG A 102 -6.33 13.41 -6.29
C ARG A 102 -4.93 12.90 -6.12
N THR A 103 -4.03 13.78 -5.69
CA THR A 103 -2.62 13.47 -5.51
C THR A 103 -2.14 13.75 -4.11
N VAL A 104 -1.36 12.80 -3.59
CA VAL A 104 -0.77 12.85 -2.26
C VAL A 104 0.73 12.64 -2.40
N LEU A 105 1.50 13.50 -1.76
CA LEU A 105 2.94 13.32 -1.58
C LEU A 105 3.19 12.54 -0.30
N VAL A 106 4.02 11.51 -0.42
CA VAL A 106 4.45 10.65 0.68
C VAL A 106 5.96 10.75 0.79
N TRP A 107 6.45 11.49 1.77
CA TRP A 107 7.87 11.52 2.11
C TRP A 107 8.22 10.21 2.80
N THR A 108 9.30 9.59 2.33
CA THR A 108 9.76 8.30 2.83
C THR A 108 11.25 8.34 3.13
N THR A 109 11.63 7.67 4.21
CA THR A 109 13.02 7.32 4.50
C THR A 109 13.17 5.83 4.23
N GLN A 110 14.04 5.48 3.30
CA GLN A 110 14.43 4.10 3.11
C GLN A 110 15.55 3.77 4.11
N HIS A 111 15.30 2.81 4.98
CA HIS A 111 16.28 2.28 5.92
C HIS A 111 17.02 1.11 5.28
N SER A 112 18.31 1.01 5.59
CA SER A 112 19.14 -0.13 5.22
C SER A 112 18.89 -1.27 6.23
N VAL A 113 17.97 -2.17 5.90
CA VAL A 113 17.62 -3.34 6.70
C VAL A 113 18.19 -4.61 6.08
N PRO A 114 18.62 -5.59 6.88
CA PRO A 114 19.08 -6.86 6.34
C PRO A 114 17.91 -7.64 5.73
N VAL A 115 18.14 -8.25 4.58
CA VAL A 115 17.25 -9.25 4.00
C VAL A 115 17.76 -10.61 4.45
N VAL A 116 16.90 -11.39 5.09
CA VAL A 116 17.27 -12.65 5.74
C VAL A 116 16.48 -13.82 5.16
N ASP A 117 17.07 -15.01 5.18
CA ASP A 117 16.37 -16.25 4.86
C ASP A 117 15.52 -16.76 6.04
N GLU A 118 14.85 -17.89 5.85
CA GLU A 118 14.05 -18.57 6.89
C GLU A 118 14.83 -18.89 8.17
N LYS A 119 16.17 -19.02 8.08
CA LYS A 119 17.05 -19.30 9.23
C LYS A 119 17.55 -18.00 9.89
N GLY A 120 17.12 -16.84 9.40
CA GLY A 120 17.56 -15.53 9.87
C GLY A 120 18.98 -15.16 9.40
N GLN A 121 19.57 -15.90 8.46
CA GLN A 121 20.86 -15.57 7.88
C GLN A 121 20.70 -14.45 6.87
N LYS A 122 21.54 -13.43 6.98
CA LYS A 122 21.54 -12.30 6.05
C LYS A 122 21.99 -12.76 4.67
N VAL A 123 21.11 -12.63 3.69
CA VAL A 123 21.40 -12.91 2.27
C VAL A 123 21.66 -11.64 1.47
N ASP A 124 21.08 -10.51 1.90
CA ASP A 124 21.23 -9.21 1.25
C ASP A 124 20.97 -8.06 2.24
N GLN A 125 20.98 -6.83 1.76
CA GLN A 125 20.64 -5.63 2.51
C GLN A 125 19.97 -4.60 1.61
N THR A 126 18.88 -4.00 2.08
CA THR A 126 18.26 -2.88 1.37
C THR A 126 19.19 -1.67 1.37
N LYS A 127 19.05 -0.81 0.36
CA LYS A 127 19.75 0.48 0.35
C LYS A 127 19.12 1.41 1.39
N SER A 128 19.86 2.45 1.76
CA SER A 128 19.31 3.58 2.51
C SER A 128 19.17 4.81 1.63
N GLY A 129 18.19 5.64 1.94
CA GLY A 129 17.94 6.84 1.16
C GLY A 129 16.73 7.61 1.67
N LYS A 130 16.43 8.72 1.01
CA LYS A 130 15.20 9.48 1.22
C LYS A 130 14.58 9.73 -0.15
N GLY A 131 13.27 9.69 -0.20
CA GLY A 131 12.52 9.89 -1.42
C GLY A 131 11.13 10.40 -1.14
N ILE A 132 10.51 10.97 -2.16
CA ILE A 132 9.13 11.42 -2.09
C ILE A 132 8.38 10.63 -3.15
N PHE A 133 7.29 9.99 -2.78
CA PHE A 133 6.38 9.38 -3.73
C PHE A 133 5.21 10.31 -3.98
N LEU A 134 4.90 10.54 -5.26
CA LEU A 134 3.65 11.13 -5.69
C LEU A 134 2.67 10.00 -6.01
N ALA A 135 1.68 9.84 -5.13
CA ALA A 135 0.57 8.92 -5.30
C ALA A 135 -0.60 9.65 -5.94
N THR A 136 -1.03 9.21 -7.12
CA THR A 136 -2.32 9.58 -7.71
C THR A 136 -3.34 8.53 -7.31
N LEU A 137 -4.41 8.98 -6.67
CA LEU A 137 -5.47 8.15 -6.15
C LEU A 137 -6.72 8.30 -7.00
N THR A 138 -7.50 7.23 -7.03
CA THR A 138 -8.88 7.23 -7.51
C THR A 138 -9.79 6.67 -6.42
N PHE A 139 -11.06 7.04 -6.45
CA PHE A 139 -12.07 6.53 -5.53
C PHE A 139 -13.22 5.95 -6.33
N ASP A 140 -13.42 4.64 -6.22
CA ASP A 140 -14.62 3.95 -6.71
C ASP A 140 -15.10 3.02 -5.59
N LYS A 141 -16.02 3.53 -4.75
CA LYS A 141 -16.46 2.91 -3.47
C LYS A 141 -15.37 2.71 -2.41
N ARG A 142 -14.11 2.67 -2.82
CA ARG A 142 -12.88 2.60 -2.02
C ARG A 142 -11.76 3.35 -2.73
N TRP A 143 -10.76 3.75 -1.96
CA TRP A 143 -9.54 4.32 -2.52
C TRP A 143 -8.67 3.27 -3.20
N GLN A 144 -8.05 3.65 -4.30
CA GLN A 144 -7.03 2.86 -4.99
C GLN A 144 -5.91 3.77 -5.50
N ILE A 145 -4.67 3.27 -5.45
CA ILE A 145 -3.53 3.95 -6.08
C ILE A 145 -3.61 3.71 -7.59
N GLN A 146 -3.97 4.74 -8.35
CA GLN A 146 -3.98 4.66 -9.82
C GLN A 146 -2.56 4.75 -10.39
N ARG A 147 -1.73 5.61 -9.80
CA ARG A 147 -0.35 5.81 -10.21
C ARG A 147 0.51 6.14 -9.02
N LEU A 148 1.72 5.60 -9.01
CA LEU A 148 2.72 5.91 -8.01
C LEU A 148 4.06 6.15 -8.71
N GLN A 149 4.71 7.25 -8.39
CA GLN A 149 5.99 7.64 -9.00
C GLN A 149 6.85 8.37 -7.99
N VAL A 150 8.17 8.30 -8.16
CA VAL A 150 9.10 9.11 -7.37
C VAL A 150 8.96 10.56 -7.84
N ALA A 151 8.65 11.48 -6.94
CA ALA A 151 8.67 12.90 -7.21
C ALA A 151 10.14 13.34 -7.36
N LYS A 152 10.43 14.03 -8.47
CA LYS A 152 11.74 14.64 -8.73
C LYS A 152 11.83 16.02 -8.12
#